data_AF-A0A958IQD8-F1
#
_entry.id   AF-A0A958IQD8-F1
#
_cell.length_a   1.000
_cell.length_b   1.000
_cell.length_c   1.000
_cell.angle_alpha   90.00
_cell.angle_beta   90.00
_cell.angle_gamma   90.00
#
_symmetry.space_group_name_H-M   'P 1'
#
loop_
_entity.id
_entity.type
_entity.pdbx_description
1 polymer ?
#
loop_
_entity_poly.entity_id
_entity_poly.type
_entity_poly.pdbx_seq_one_letter_code
_entity_poly.pdbx_strand_id
1 'polypeptide(L)'
;MKRLNLIHQSLLGGMVLLLLTLFWARGSGGEPEPVHFVYKAGLKSPEWYRTQARLWREEIDRNSTHGEAWKCYYLATEYSFWGQADAQAQKRETLAEILENAGRHVPDSYEYHLLRYRFDRDNMAALEKAYQLQPHNPETYYDFLTYYELNGDSAKVREFAGKLYQSHDISRGLVDYNYNMLMSTAPNAILLTNGDNDTYPGWMLQQAKSIRPDVTVLNISLARAYRDYLARKLAGKDIHIDAEALPGDDRFVPALCQVVAAADSEVPIYVAVTVSPQETRRFSDSLYTVGLAYRYRPGGFDNSRVLAENWEKRFRLDYLKHGWYDEAGLSAPVEQQLNTNYIALLMILQDYHRQRGEQSRAEALGGFAQEIAQKTGRETELKRYMKRINQKD
;
A
#
# COMPACT_ATOMS: atom_id res chain seq x y z
N MET A 1 71.09 55.13 -21.34
CA MET A 1 72.12 54.96 -20.28
C MET A 1 71.49 54.13 -19.15
N LYS A 2 71.64 52.80 -19.15
CA LYS A 2 72.44 51.98 -18.18
C LYS A 2 72.25 52.40 -16.71
N ARG A 3 71.41 51.67 -15.94
CA ARG A 3 71.69 50.57 -14.97
C ARG A 3 71.96 51.11 -13.54
N LEU A 4 71.37 50.58 -12.46
CA LEU A 4 71.66 49.29 -11.79
C LEU A 4 70.57 49.01 -10.71
N ASN A 5 69.91 47.83 -10.67
CA ASN A 5 70.14 46.66 -9.76
C ASN A 5 69.28 46.72 -8.46
N LEU A 6 68.67 45.65 -7.89
CA LEU A 6 68.82 44.19 -7.95
C LEU A 6 67.57 43.51 -7.27
N ILE A 7 67.25 42.24 -7.65
CA ILE A 7 66.58 41.16 -6.83
C ILE A 7 65.06 41.32 -6.51
N HIS A 8 64.12 40.38 -6.65
CA HIS A 8 63.99 38.96 -7.08
C HIS A 8 62.52 38.70 -7.52
N GLN A 9 62.34 37.81 -8.52
CA GLN A 9 61.27 36.80 -8.79
C GLN A 9 59.79 37.16 -8.47
N SER A 10 58.81 37.24 -9.40
CA SER A 10 58.26 36.28 -10.39
C SER A 10 57.85 34.89 -9.85
N LEU A 11 56.54 34.68 -9.72
CA LEU A 11 55.72 33.52 -10.18
C LEU A 11 54.47 33.40 -9.27
N LEU A 12 53.28 33.70 -9.78
CA LEU A 12 52.33 32.76 -10.40
C LEU A 12 51.90 31.63 -9.45
N GLY A 13 50.58 31.55 -9.21
CA GLY A 13 49.94 30.29 -8.85
C GLY A 13 48.82 30.41 -7.83
N GLY A 14 47.59 30.50 -8.33
CA GLY A 14 46.39 29.88 -7.75
C GLY A 14 46.12 30.06 -6.26
N MET A 15 45.18 30.96 -5.93
CA MET A 15 44.36 30.79 -4.73
C MET A 15 42.94 30.38 -5.15
N VAL A 16 42.80 29.09 -5.43
CA VAL A 16 41.54 28.39 -5.21
C VAL A 16 41.38 28.34 -3.70
N LEU A 17 40.41 29.08 -3.16
CA LEU A 17 39.97 28.92 -1.78
C LEU A 17 39.25 27.57 -1.66
N LEU A 18 40.04 26.52 -1.45
CA LEU A 18 39.59 25.24 -0.91
C LEU A 18 39.19 25.51 0.54
N LEU A 19 37.88 25.71 0.76
CA LEU A 19 37.27 25.53 2.07
C LEU A 19 37.41 24.04 2.45
N LEU A 20 38.56 23.70 3.03
CA LEU A 20 38.73 22.48 3.80
C LEU A 20 37.90 22.62 5.07
N THR A 21 36.62 22.23 4.99
CA THR A 21 35.87 21.84 6.17
C THR A 21 36.58 20.64 6.76
N LEU A 22 37.31 20.87 7.85
CA LEU A 22 37.83 19.85 8.76
C LEU A 22 36.66 18.96 9.20
N PHE A 23 36.51 17.82 8.54
CA PHE A 23 35.79 16.67 9.06
C PHE A 23 36.57 16.19 10.30
N TRP A 24 36.25 16.78 11.46
CA TRP A 24 36.38 16.05 12.70
C TRP A 24 35.38 14.91 12.64
N ALA A 25 35.87 13.69 12.83
CA ALA A 25 35.07 12.47 12.95
C ALA A 25 34.12 12.58 14.16
N ARG A 26 32.99 13.27 13.98
CA ARG A 26 31.75 12.93 14.68
C ARG A 26 31.36 11.55 14.17
N GLY A 27 31.01 10.64 15.07
CA GLY A 27 30.49 9.33 14.70
C GLY A 27 29.41 9.44 13.63
N SER A 28 29.28 8.41 12.80
CA SER A 28 28.34 8.26 11.69
C SER A 28 26.87 8.25 12.14
N GLY A 29 26.39 9.30 12.80
CA GLY A 29 25.05 9.40 13.38
C GLY A 29 24.37 10.67 12.93
N GLY A 30 23.52 10.56 11.90
CA GLY A 30 22.47 11.55 11.67
C GLY A 30 21.40 11.46 12.78
N GLU A 31 20.54 12.47 12.88
CA GLU A 31 19.37 12.40 13.77
C GLU A 31 18.42 11.28 13.30
N PRO A 32 17.76 10.56 14.23
CA PRO A 32 16.79 9.52 13.85
C PRO A 32 15.60 10.13 13.09
N GLU A 33 15.15 9.43 12.05
CA GLU A 33 13.93 9.78 11.31
C GLU A 33 12.73 9.00 11.90
N PRO A 34 11.53 9.62 12.02
CA PRO A 34 10.33 8.91 12.45
C PRO A 34 10.04 7.67 11.60
N VAL A 35 9.69 6.56 12.27
CA VAL A 35 9.34 5.30 11.61
C VAL A 35 7.84 5.07 11.72
N HIS A 36 7.17 5.17 10.58
CA HIS A 36 5.72 4.98 10.47
C HIS A 36 5.38 3.56 10.01
N PHE A 37 4.11 3.20 10.13
CA PHE A 37 3.61 1.96 9.53
C PHE A 37 3.80 1.95 8.01
N VAL A 38 4.17 0.78 7.47
CA VAL A 38 4.48 0.61 6.04
C VAL A 38 3.30 0.93 5.12
N TYR A 39 2.07 0.69 5.56
CA TYR A 39 0.88 1.04 4.76
C TYR A 39 0.76 2.56 4.57
N LYS A 40 1.29 3.36 5.50
CA LYS A 40 1.20 4.81 5.50
C LYS A 40 2.38 5.47 4.79
N ALA A 41 3.61 5.01 5.02
CA ALA A 41 4.82 5.66 4.51
C ALA A 41 5.50 4.92 3.33
N GLY A 42 5.03 3.72 3.01
CA GLY A 42 5.73 2.81 2.12
C GLY A 42 6.91 2.11 2.81
N LEU A 43 7.29 0.96 2.25
CA LEU A 43 8.43 0.18 2.75
C LEU A 43 9.75 0.79 2.27
N LYS A 44 10.69 0.99 3.20
CA LYS A 44 12.09 1.39 2.91
C LYS A 44 13.02 0.16 2.90
N SER A 45 14.30 0.36 2.60
CA SER A 45 15.25 -0.76 2.58
C SER A 45 15.50 -1.33 3.99
N PRO A 46 15.75 -2.64 4.13
CA PRO A 46 16.13 -3.24 5.42
C PRO A 46 17.34 -2.57 6.08
N GLU A 47 18.29 -2.06 5.28
CA GLU A 47 19.46 -1.33 5.79
C GLU A 47 19.11 0.04 6.39
N TRP A 48 18.18 0.78 5.77
CA TRP A 48 17.67 2.01 6.36
C TRP A 48 17.01 1.72 7.70
N TYR A 49 16.18 0.68 7.79
CA TYR A 49 15.54 0.27 9.05
C TYR A 49 16.54 -0.16 10.12
N ARG A 50 17.61 -0.90 9.77
CA ARG A 50 18.70 -1.21 10.71
C ARG A 50 19.40 0.05 11.23
N THR A 51 19.59 1.03 10.36
CA THR A 51 20.18 2.32 10.73
C THR A 51 19.25 3.07 11.70
N GLN A 52 17.95 3.16 11.39
CA GLN A 52 16.99 3.80 12.27
C GLN A 52 16.84 3.08 13.61
N ALA A 53 16.87 1.74 13.63
CA ALA A 53 16.81 0.98 14.88
C ALA A 53 17.99 1.33 15.81
N ARG A 54 19.20 1.48 15.26
CA ARG A 54 20.38 1.93 16.01
C ARG A 54 20.21 3.36 16.53
N LEU A 55 19.80 4.30 15.68
CA LEU A 55 19.66 5.72 16.05
C LEU A 55 18.56 5.93 17.11
N TRP A 56 17.42 5.25 16.97
CA TRP A 56 16.36 5.29 17.98
C TRP A 56 16.76 4.60 19.28
N ARG A 57 17.61 3.57 19.23
CA ARG A 57 18.19 3.00 20.45
C ARG A 57 19.08 3.99 21.19
N GLU A 58 19.94 4.70 20.48
CA GLU A 58 20.77 5.77 21.05
C GLU A 58 19.90 6.89 21.68
N GLU A 59 18.74 7.19 21.10
CA GLU A 59 17.78 8.14 21.68
C GLU A 59 17.13 7.63 22.97
N ILE A 60 16.76 6.34 23.02
CA ILE A 60 16.26 5.70 24.24
C ILE A 60 17.31 5.70 25.34
N ASP A 61 18.58 5.47 25.01
CA ASP A 61 19.67 5.50 26.00
C ASP A 61 19.87 6.92 26.58
N ARG A 62 19.53 7.98 25.82
CA ARG A 62 19.50 9.37 26.29
C ARG A 62 18.25 9.70 27.11
N ASN A 63 17.08 9.21 26.70
CA ASN A 63 15.81 9.42 27.38
C ASN A 63 14.90 8.20 27.25
N SER A 64 14.98 7.30 28.24
CA SER A 64 14.22 6.05 28.23
C SER A 64 12.72 6.24 28.45
N THR A 65 12.28 7.42 28.89
CA THR A 65 10.85 7.76 29.07
C THR A 65 10.17 8.29 27.80
N HIS A 66 10.91 8.39 26.69
CA HIS A 66 10.38 8.85 25.41
C HIS A 66 9.59 7.74 24.69
N GLY A 67 8.26 7.75 24.83
CA GLY A 67 7.37 6.72 24.24
C GLY A 67 7.51 6.54 22.72
N GLU A 68 7.54 7.64 21.95
CA GLU A 68 7.66 7.59 20.48
C GLU A 68 9.00 6.97 20.03
N ALA A 69 10.09 7.16 20.80
CA ALA A 69 11.37 6.52 20.51
C ALA A 69 11.27 4.99 20.60
N TRP A 70 10.54 4.46 21.59
CA TRP A 70 10.26 3.02 21.68
C TRP A 70 9.43 2.50 20.51
N LYS A 71 8.39 3.24 20.09
CA LYS A 71 7.60 2.88 18.89
C LYS A 71 8.48 2.81 17.65
N CYS A 72 9.25 3.86 17.40
CA CYS A 72 10.11 3.93 16.24
C CYS A 72 11.21 2.85 16.27
N TYR A 73 11.81 2.60 17.43
CA TYR A 73 12.80 1.52 17.60
C TYR A 73 12.20 0.14 17.32
N TYR A 74 11.01 -0.14 17.86
CA TYR A 74 10.30 -1.39 17.62
C TYR A 74 9.98 -1.58 16.14
N LEU A 75 9.37 -0.57 15.49
CA LEU A 75 8.98 -0.65 14.08
C LEU A 75 10.20 -0.75 13.16
N ALA A 76 11.26 0.01 13.42
CA ALA A 76 12.51 -0.09 12.68
C ALA A 76 13.11 -1.50 12.80
N THR A 77 13.11 -2.05 14.01
CA THR A 77 13.60 -3.42 14.24
C THR A 77 12.75 -4.43 13.49
N GLU A 78 11.44 -4.37 13.60
CA GLU A 78 10.52 -5.28 12.91
C GLU A 78 10.71 -5.24 11.39
N TYR A 79 10.72 -4.06 10.79
CA TYR A 79 10.85 -3.91 9.34
C TYR A 79 12.26 -4.21 8.83
N SER A 80 13.28 -4.23 9.68
CA SER A 80 14.61 -4.71 9.30
C SER A 80 14.65 -6.21 8.95
N PHE A 81 13.68 -7.00 9.46
CA PHE A 81 13.51 -8.42 9.14
C PHE A 81 12.65 -8.66 7.88
N TRP A 82 12.23 -7.61 7.17
CA TRP A 82 11.39 -7.76 5.99
C TRP A 82 12.06 -8.64 4.92
N GLY A 83 11.31 -9.63 4.41
CA GLY A 83 11.79 -10.59 3.41
C GLY A 83 12.64 -11.73 3.95
N GLN A 84 12.84 -11.83 5.28
CA GLN A 84 13.64 -12.89 5.91
C GLN A 84 12.73 -13.96 6.54
N ALA A 85 12.28 -14.93 5.74
CA ALA A 85 11.37 -15.99 6.18
C ALA A 85 11.98 -16.89 7.27
N ASP A 86 13.28 -17.16 7.21
CA ASP A 86 13.94 -18.05 8.18
C ASP A 86 14.24 -17.37 9.53
N ALA A 87 14.07 -16.05 9.62
CA ALA A 87 14.41 -15.25 10.80
C ALA A 87 13.18 -14.89 11.67
N GLN A 88 12.01 -15.49 11.45
CA GLN A 88 10.78 -15.10 12.16
C GLN A 88 10.85 -15.37 13.67
N ALA A 89 11.49 -16.47 14.10
CA ALA A 89 11.68 -16.78 15.51
C ALA A 89 12.58 -15.74 16.19
N GLN A 90 13.73 -15.44 15.59
CA GLN A 90 14.66 -14.40 16.06
C GLN A 90 13.98 -13.03 16.12
N LYS A 91 13.25 -12.65 15.07
CA LYS A 91 12.46 -11.41 15.04
C LYS A 91 11.53 -11.32 16.25
N ARG A 92 10.78 -12.39 16.53
CA ARG A 92 9.81 -12.42 17.63
C ARG A 92 10.49 -12.29 18.99
N GLU A 93 11.62 -12.96 19.20
CA GLU A 93 12.42 -12.85 20.43
C GLU A 93 12.94 -11.42 20.64
N THR A 94 13.57 -10.83 19.62
CA THR A 94 14.07 -9.44 19.69
C THR A 94 12.94 -8.45 19.97
N LEU A 95 11.78 -8.57 19.31
CA LEU A 95 10.65 -7.67 19.55
C LEU A 95 10.04 -7.85 20.96
N ALA A 96 10.05 -9.08 21.49
CA ALA A 96 9.59 -9.35 22.85
C ALA A 96 10.48 -8.64 23.88
N GLU A 97 11.80 -8.69 23.71
CA GLU A 97 12.75 -7.98 24.57
C GLU A 97 12.55 -6.46 24.52
N ILE A 98 12.35 -5.89 23.33
CA ILE A 98 12.07 -4.46 23.17
C ILE A 98 10.78 -4.09 23.92
N LEU A 99 9.73 -4.90 23.77
CA LEU A 99 8.44 -4.65 24.40
C LEU A 99 8.51 -4.77 25.93
N GLU A 100 9.25 -5.75 26.45
CA GLU A 100 9.48 -5.87 27.90
C GLU A 100 10.19 -4.63 28.45
N ASN A 101 11.24 -4.16 27.77
CA ASN A 101 11.97 -2.97 28.17
C ASN A 101 11.12 -1.69 28.07
N ALA A 102 10.31 -1.54 27.02
CA ALA A 102 9.35 -0.45 26.90
C ALA A 102 8.37 -0.47 28.07
N GLY A 103 7.86 -1.64 28.47
CA GLY A 103 6.95 -1.79 29.60
C GLY A 103 7.55 -1.39 30.96
N ARG A 104 8.87 -1.41 31.11
CA ARG A 104 9.54 -0.95 32.34
C ARG A 104 9.70 0.57 32.40
N HIS A 105 9.72 1.25 31.25
CA HIS A 105 10.05 2.68 31.17
C HIS A 105 8.87 3.58 30.77
N VAL A 106 7.94 3.06 29.96
CA VAL A 106 6.76 3.77 29.47
C VAL A 106 5.46 2.92 29.59
N PRO A 107 5.19 2.27 30.75
CA PRO A 107 4.08 1.31 30.90
C PRO A 107 2.68 1.88 30.63
N ASP A 108 2.50 3.18 30.79
CA ASP A 108 1.21 3.86 30.65
C ASP A 108 1.10 4.65 29.33
N SER A 109 2.09 4.55 28.44
CA SER A 109 2.09 5.31 27.19
C SER A 109 1.20 4.68 26.12
N TYR A 110 0.69 5.53 25.23
CA TYR A 110 -0.04 5.10 24.04
C TYR A 110 0.78 4.10 23.21
N GLU A 111 2.06 4.43 22.99
CA GLU A 111 2.96 3.65 22.16
C GLU A 111 3.17 2.25 22.70
N TYR A 112 3.37 2.11 24.02
CA TYR A 112 3.53 0.80 24.63
C TYR A 112 2.29 -0.07 24.45
N HIS A 113 1.09 0.48 24.70
CA HIS A 113 -0.16 -0.26 24.52
C HIS A 113 -0.42 -0.63 23.05
N LEU A 114 -0.11 0.27 22.11
CA LEU A 114 -0.19 -0.03 20.68
C LEU A 114 0.78 -1.17 20.28
N LEU A 115 2.03 -1.12 20.76
CA LEU A 115 3.03 -2.15 20.49
C LEU A 115 2.66 -3.50 21.11
N ARG A 116 2.07 -3.51 22.30
CA ARG A 116 1.56 -4.75 22.93
C ARG A 116 0.51 -5.43 22.06
N TYR A 117 -0.46 -4.67 21.57
CA TYR A 117 -1.47 -5.20 20.66
C TYR A 117 -0.86 -5.63 19.32
N ARG A 118 0.12 -4.87 18.80
CA ARG A 118 0.83 -5.27 17.57
C ARG A 118 1.58 -6.60 17.72
N PHE A 119 2.20 -6.82 18.87
CA PHE A 119 2.93 -8.05 19.18
C PHE A 119 1.98 -9.25 19.39
N ASP A 120 0.82 -9.00 20.00
CA ASP A 120 -0.21 -9.98 20.27
C ASP A 120 -1.60 -9.44 19.86
N ARG A 121 -2.03 -9.86 18.66
CA ARG A 121 -3.27 -9.37 18.02
C ARG A 121 -4.54 -9.83 18.72
N ASP A 122 -4.45 -10.78 19.66
CA ASP A 122 -5.57 -11.19 20.50
C ASP A 122 -5.74 -10.27 21.72
N ASN A 123 -4.75 -9.42 22.02
CA ASN A 123 -4.77 -8.52 23.17
C ASN A 123 -5.59 -7.25 22.92
N MET A 124 -6.90 -7.41 22.76
CA MET A 124 -7.83 -6.30 22.53
C MET A 124 -7.84 -5.28 23.67
N ALA A 125 -7.58 -5.71 24.92
CA ALA A 125 -7.45 -4.80 26.05
C ALA A 125 -6.31 -3.79 25.88
N ALA A 126 -5.21 -4.19 25.24
CA ALA A 126 -4.11 -3.27 24.92
C ALA A 126 -4.52 -2.26 23.83
N LEU A 127 -5.24 -2.69 22.78
CA LEU A 127 -5.76 -1.79 21.75
C LEU A 127 -6.75 -0.77 22.34
N GLU A 128 -7.68 -1.23 23.18
CA GLU A 128 -8.64 -0.37 23.89
C GLU A 128 -7.94 0.64 24.78
N LYS A 129 -6.90 0.23 25.50
CA LYS A 129 -6.12 1.13 26.35
C LYS A 129 -5.38 2.18 25.53
N ALA A 130 -4.76 1.80 24.41
CA ALA A 130 -4.15 2.76 23.49
C ALA A 130 -5.19 3.77 22.98
N TYR A 131 -6.36 3.29 22.56
CA TYR A 131 -7.45 4.15 22.11
C TYR A 131 -7.95 5.12 23.18
N GLN A 132 -8.09 4.68 24.43
CA GLN A 132 -8.50 5.56 25.54
C GLN A 132 -7.48 6.68 25.80
N LEU A 133 -6.18 6.40 25.63
CA LEU A 133 -5.12 7.39 25.81
C LEU A 133 -5.09 8.43 24.68
N GLN A 134 -5.35 8.00 23.44
CA GLN A 134 -5.40 8.89 22.28
C GLN A 134 -6.60 8.58 21.37
N PRO A 135 -7.83 8.97 21.75
CA PRO A 135 -9.07 8.57 21.05
C PRO A 135 -9.26 9.22 19.68
N HIS A 136 -8.44 10.24 19.37
CA HIS A 136 -8.42 10.93 18.09
C HIS A 136 -7.25 10.51 17.19
N ASN A 137 -6.37 9.60 17.65
CA ASN A 137 -5.28 9.08 16.84
C ASN A 137 -5.80 7.97 15.90
N PRO A 138 -5.75 8.16 14.58
CA PRO A 138 -6.38 7.24 13.62
C PRO A 138 -5.67 5.89 13.47
N GLU A 139 -4.43 5.74 13.97
CA GLU A 139 -3.68 4.48 13.88
C GLU A 139 -4.49 3.28 14.43
N THR A 140 -5.19 3.47 15.56
CA THR A 140 -6.01 2.42 16.17
C THR A 140 -7.31 2.12 15.41
N TYR A 141 -7.77 3.02 14.53
CA TYR A 141 -9.06 2.86 13.85
C TYR A 141 -9.05 1.70 12.86
N TYR A 142 -7.92 1.49 12.17
CA TYR A 142 -7.75 0.38 11.24
C TYR A 142 -7.91 -0.97 11.94
N ASP A 143 -7.33 -1.08 13.13
CA ASP A 143 -7.35 -2.30 13.92
C ASP A 143 -8.73 -2.61 14.47
N PHE A 144 -9.44 -1.61 15.00
CA PHE A 144 -10.85 -1.77 15.38
C PHE A 144 -11.74 -2.11 14.20
N LEU A 145 -11.55 -1.43 13.06
CA LEU A 145 -12.32 -1.68 11.85
C LEU A 145 -12.17 -3.15 11.42
N THR A 146 -10.95 -3.68 11.40
CA THR A 146 -10.69 -5.09 11.12
C THR A 146 -11.31 -6.01 12.17
N TYR A 147 -11.12 -5.73 13.46
CA TYR A 147 -11.68 -6.55 14.53
C TYR A 147 -13.20 -6.67 14.41
N TYR A 148 -13.91 -5.55 14.26
CA TYR A 148 -15.37 -5.55 14.16
C TYR A 148 -15.87 -6.16 12.84
N GLU A 149 -15.13 -5.98 11.74
CA GLU A 149 -15.46 -6.62 10.45
C GLU A 149 -15.35 -8.15 10.54
N LEU A 150 -14.29 -8.66 11.19
CA LEU A 150 -14.09 -10.10 11.43
C LEU A 150 -15.16 -10.70 12.36
N ASN A 151 -15.66 -9.92 13.31
CA ASN A 151 -16.71 -10.35 14.24
C ASN A 151 -18.15 -10.05 13.74
N GLY A 152 -18.31 -9.33 12.63
CA GLY A 152 -19.61 -9.05 12.03
C GLY A 152 -20.41 -7.94 12.71
N ASP A 153 -19.77 -7.11 13.54
CA ASP A 153 -20.41 -5.95 14.16
C ASP A 153 -20.48 -4.79 13.16
N SER A 154 -21.54 -4.82 12.34
CA SER A 154 -21.76 -3.81 11.29
C SER A 154 -21.96 -2.40 11.84
N ALA A 155 -22.42 -2.24 13.09
CA ALA A 155 -22.61 -0.92 13.70
C ALA A 155 -21.25 -0.31 14.04
N LYS A 156 -20.36 -1.10 14.65
CA LYS A 156 -19.00 -0.66 14.97
C LYS A 156 -18.11 -0.48 13.73
N VAL A 157 -18.28 -1.33 12.72
CA VAL A 157 -17.64 -1.13 11.40
C VAL A 157 -18.00 0.24 10.82
N ARG A 158 -19.29 0.63 10.83
CA ARG A 158 -19.69 1.97 10.38
C ARG A 158 -19.12 3.09 11.23
N GLU A 159 -19.11 2.91 12.55
CA GLU A 159 -18.54 3.89 13.49
C GLU A 159 -17.06 4.18 13.18
N PHE A 160 -16.23 3.14 13.12
CA PHE A 160 -14.78 3.29 12.91
C PHE A 160 -14.42 3.68 11.48
N ALA A 161 -15.17 3.22 10.48
CA ALA A 161 -15.04 3.73 9.12
C ALA A 161 -15.36 5.23 9.03
N GLY A 162 -16.37 5.70 9.76
CA GLY A 162 -16.71 7.13 9.86
C GLY A 162 -15.60 7.94 10.53
N LYS A 163 -15.04 7.45 11.64
CA LYS A 163 -13.89 8.06 12.31
C LYS A 163 -12.67 8.13 11.38
N LEU A 164 -12.39 7.06 10.65
CA LEU A 164 -11.30 7.00 9.68
C LEU A 164 -11.48 8.02 8.55
N TYR A 165 -12.68 8.13 7.99
CA TYR A 165 -12.99 9.16 6.99
C TYR A 165 -12.79 10.59 7.52
N GLN A 166 -13.28 10.88 8.73
CA GLN A 166 -13.19 12.21 9.36
C GLN A 166 -11.76 12.59 9.75
N SER A 167 -10.91 11.61 10.05
CA SER A 167 -9.52 11.86 10.45
C SER A 167 -8.63 12.38 9.30
N HIS A 168 -9.06 12.20 8.05
CA HIS A 168 -8.25 12.46 6.86
C HIS A 168 -6.90 11.72 6.85
N ASP A 169 -6.79 10.60 7.58
CA ASP A 169 -5.56 9.81 7.65
C ASP A 169 -5.23 9.09 6.33
N ILE A 170 -6.27 8.67 5.61
CA ILE A 170 -6.15 8.16 4.24
C ILE A 170 -6.10 9.37 3.30
N SER A 171 -5.00 9.48 2.55
CA SER A 171 -4.81 10.55 1.58
C SER A 171 -5.85 10.54 0.47
N ARG A 172 -6.08 11.70 -0.13
CA ARG A 172 -7.10 11.86 -1.19
C ARG A 172 -6.83 10.97 -2.39
N GLY A 173 -5.57 10.81 -2.79
CA GLY A 173 -5.18 9.93 -3.89
C GLY A 173 -5.51 8.47 -3.61
N LEU A 174 -5.31 7.98 -2.38
CA LEU A 174 -5.72 6.62 -1.99
C LEU A 174 -7.25 6.46 -1.97
N VAL A 175 -7.98 7.49 -1.54
CA VAL A 175 -9.45 7.50 -1.57
C VAL A 175 -9.95 7.40 -3.01
N ASP A 176 -9.46 8.23 -3.93
CA ASP A 176 -9.90 8.19 -5.32
C ASP A 176 -9.42 6.95 -6.08
N TYR A 177 -8.24 6.42 -5.76
CA TYR A 177 -7.77 5.12 -6.26
C TYR A 177 -8.76 4.00 -5.91
N ASN A 178 -9.19 3.93 -4.65
CA ASN A 178 -10.13 2.91 -4.19
C ASN A 178 -11.56 3.13 -4.69
N TYR A 179 -11.96 4.38 -4.90
CA TYR A 179 -13.20 4.70 -5.61
C TYR A 179 -13.18 4.12 -7.03
N ASN A 180 -12.08 4.33 -7.77
CA ASN A 180 -11.92 3.79 -9.12
C ASN A 180 -11.87 2.25 -9.13
N MET A 181 -11.29 1.64 -8.10
CA MET A 181 -11.32 0.18 -7.92
C MET A 181 -12.73 -0.36 -7.72
N LEU A 182 -13.53 0.25 -6.83
CA LEU A 182 -14.94 -0.11 -6.66
C LEU A 182 -15.74 0.10 -7.95
N MET A 183 -15.52 1.21 -8.65
CA MET A 183 -16.19 1.54 -9.92
C MET A 183 -15.76 0.66 -11.11
N SER A 184 -14.68 -0.12 -10.96
CA SER A 184 -14.27 -1.12 -11.94
C SER A 184 -15.19 -2.35 -11.96
N THR A 185 -15.99 -2.55 -10.91
CA THR A 185 -16.81 -3.75 -10.71
C THR A 185 -18.24 -3.59 -11.22
N ALA A 186 -18.84 -4.68 -11.71
CA ALA A 186 -20.28 -4.76 -12.00
C ALA A 186 -21.12 -4.72 -10.71
N PRO A 187 -22.44 -4.44 -10.79
CA PRO A 187 -23.33 -4.52 -9.63
C PRO A 187 -23.27 -5.88 -8.91
N ASN A 188 -23.46 -5.86 -7.59
CA ASN A 188 -23.52 -7.03 -6.71
C ASN A 188 -22.24 -7.90 -6.71
N ALA A 189 -21.10 -7.34 -7.11
CA ALA A 189 -19.85 -8.07 -7.25
C ALA A 189 -19.21 -8.51 -5.92
N ILE A 190 -18.32 -9.51 -5.99
CA ILE A 190 -17.29 -9.79 -4.99
C ILE A 190 -15.97 -9.24 -5.53
N LEU A 191 -15.28 -8.40 -4.74
CA LEU A 191 -13.97 -7.85 -5.06
C LEU A 191 -12.94 -8.39 -4.07
N LEU A 192 -12.00 -9.20 -4.58
CA LEU A 192 -10.89 -9.74 -3.80
C LEU A 192 -9.75 -8.72 -3.75
N THR A 193 -9.40 -8.26 -2.55
CA THR A 193 -8.34 -7.26 -2.29
C THR A 193 -7.15 -7.91 -1.56
N ASN A 194 -6.00 -7.26 -1.56
CA ASN A 194 -4.75 -7.87 -1.08
C ASN A 194 -4.36 -7.44 0.34
N GLY A 195 -4.33 -6.13 0.60
CA GLY A 195 -3.74 -5.56 1.81
C GLY A 195 -4.44 -4.29 2.27
N ASP A 196 -3.73 -3.50 3.07
CA ASP A 196 -4.33 -2.37 3.78
C ASP A 196 -4.84 -1.29 2.81
N ASN A 197 -4.01 -0.92 1.83
CA ASN A 197 -4.23 0.23 0.94
C ASN A 197 -5.26 -0.01 -0.18
N ASP A 198 -5.70 -1.25 -0.40
CA ASP A 198 -6.80 -1.60 -1.31
C ASP A 198 -8.02 -2.19 -0.58
N THR A 199 -7.98 -2.27 0.76
CA THR A 199 -9.10 -2.79 1.58
C THR A 199 -9.72 -1.69 2.43
N TYR A 200 -8.95 -1.05 3.31
CA TYR A 200 -9.50 -0.08 4.26
C TYR A 200 -10.14 1.15 3.60
N PRO A 201 -9.53 1.77 2.57
CA PRO A 201 -10.20 2.88 1.92
C PRO A 201 -11.48 2.44 1.19
N GLY A 202 -11.51 1.21 0.66
CA GLY A 202 -12.72 0.61 0.08
C GLY A 202 -13.84 0.43 1.11
N TRP A 203 -13.55 -0.20 2.25
CA TRP A 203 -14.52 -0.31 3.35
C TRP A 203 -14.96 1.06 3.87
N MET A 204 -14.03 2.00 4.05
CA MET A 204 -14.34 3.36 4.47
C MET A 204 -15.30 4.05 3.51
N LEU A 205 -15.05 3.97 2.19
CA LEU A 205 -15.95 4.52 1.17
C LEU A 205 -17.35 3.90 1.21
N GLN A 206 -17.45 2.59 1.40
CA GLN A 206 -18.73 1.89 1.50
C GLN A 206 -19.51 2.34 2.73
N GLN A 207 -18.86 2.36 3.90
CA GLN A 207 -19.53 2.55 5.18
C GLN A 207 -19.78 4.04 5.50
N ALA A 208 -18.82 4.93 5.21
CA ALA A 208 -18.93 6.35 5.51
C ALA A 208 -19.58 7.16 4.39
N LYS A 209 -19.49 6.70 3.14
CA LYS A 209 -19.95 7.45 1.95
C LYS A 209 -20.99 6.72 1.10
N SER A 210 -21.41 5.51 1.49
CA SER A 210 -22.39 4.70 0.75
C SER A 210 -22.01 4.49 -0.72
N ILE A 211 -20.70 4.43 -1.02
CA ILE A 211 -20.21 4.17 -2.37
C ILE A 211 -20.17 2.67 -2.60
N ARG A 212 -20.94 2.17 -3.58
CA ARG A 212 -20.97 0.74 -3.95
C ARG A 212 -21.17 -0.20 -2.75
N PRO A 213 -22.20 0.02 -1.89
CA PRO A 213 -22.47 -0.87 -0.76
C PRO A 213 -22.91 -2.28 -1.22
N ASP A 214 -23.26 -2.44 -2.49
CA ASP A 214 -23.61 -3.70 -3.15
C ASP A 214 -22.40 -4.63 -3.36
N VAL A 215 -21.18 -4.09 -3.38
CA VAL A 215 -19.96 -4.86 -3.63
C VAL A 215 -19.46 -5.48 -2.32
N THR A 216 -19.19 -6.78 -2.32
CA THR A 216 -18.54 -7.43 -1.19
C THR A 216 -17.03 -7.31 -1.36
N VAL A 217 -16.40 -6.37 -0.66
CA VAL A 217 -14.94 -6.25 -0.57
C VAL A 217 -14.43 -7.30 0.41
N LEU A 218 -13.56 -8.19 -0.07
CA LEU A 218 -13.04 -9.33 0.67
C LEU A 218 -11.51 -9.37 0.58
N ASN A 219 -10.85 -8.98 1.66
CA ASN A 219 -9.40 -9.10 1.77
C ASN A 219 -8.98 -10.58 1.78
N ILE A 220 -8.10 -10.98 0.87
CA ILE A 220 -7.70 -12.38 0.72
C ILE A 220 -6.92 -12.91 1.93
N SER A 221 -6.13 -12.08 2.59
CA SER A 221 -5.35 -12.49 3.77
C SER A 221 -6.27 -12.78 4.95
N LEU A 222 -7.27 -11.91 5.17
CA LEU A 222 -8.29 -12.11 6.21
C LEU A 222 -9.19 -13.30 5.87
N ALA A 223 -9.65 -13.42 4.63
CA ALA A 223 -10.46 -14.57 4.20
C ALA A 223 -9.69 -15.90 4.29
N ARG A 224 -8.37 -15.85 4.11
CA ARG A 224 -7.48 -17.00 4.27
C ARG A 224 -7.35 -17.43 5.73
N ALA A 225 -7.12 -16.47 6.63
CA ALA A 225 -6.87 -16.73 8.04
C ALA A 225 -8.15 -16.99 8.85
N TYR A 226 -9.28 -16.36 8.48
CA TYR A 226 -10.55 -16.40 9.21
C TYR A 226 -11.66 -16.95 8.31
N ARG A 227 -11.81 -18.28 8.29
CA ARG A 227 -12.76 -19.00 7.43
C ARG A 227 -14.22 -18.69 7.74
N ASP A 228 -14.57 -18.51 9.01
CA ASP A 228 -15.91 -18.08 9.42
C ASP A 228 -16.26 -16.69 8.89
N TYR A 229 -15.29 -15.78 8.85
CA TYR A 229 -15.46 -14.46 8.23
C TYR A 229 -15.74 -14.59 6.73
N LEU A 230 -14.96 -15.41 6.01
CA LEU A 230 -15.20 -15.70 4.60
C LEU A 230 -16.62 -16.25 4.36
N ALA A 231 -16.99 -17.30 5.09
CA ALA A 231 -18.31 -17.94 4.97
C ALA A 231 -19.44 -16.94 5.22
N ARG A 232 -19.34 -16.13 6.28
CA ARG A 232 -20.33 -15.08 6.60
C ARG A 232 -20.44 -14.02 5.51
N LYS A 233 -19.33 -13.57 4.92
CA LYS A 233 -19.35 -12.57 3.84
C LYS A 233 -20.02 -13.10 2.57
N LEU A 234 -19.81 -14.38 2.25
CA LEU A 234 -20.44 -15.04 1.11
C LEU A 234 -21.92 -15.36 1.35
N ALA A 235 -22.29 -15.75 2.58
CA ALA A 235 -23.70 -15.95 2.96
C ALA A 235 -24.53 -14.67 2.82
N GLY A 236 -23.91 -13.49 2.98
CA GLY A 236 -24.53 -12.19 2.67
C GLY A 236 -24.90 -11.99 1.20
N LYS A 237 -24.41 -12.84 0.30
CA LYS A 237 -24.80 -12.95 -1.11
C LYS A 237 -25.53 -14.27 -1.43
N ASP A 238 -26.03 -14.97 -0.41
CA ASP A 238 -26.65 -16.29 -0.52
C ASP A 238 -25.73 -17.38 -1.12
N ILE A 239 -24.41 -17.19 -0.99
CA ILE A 239 -23.41 -18.16 -1.41
C ILE A 239 -22.94 -18.94 -0.18
N HIS A 240 -23.25 -20.24 -0.15
CA HIS A 240 -22.87 -21.14 0.94
C HIS A 240 -21.82 -22.14 0.43
N ILE A 241 -20.64 -22.13 1.04
CA ILE A 241 -19.49 -22.96 0.64
C ILE A 241 -18.85 -23.60 1.88
N ASP A 242 -18.13 -24.70 1.68
CA ASP A 242 -17.20 -25.22 2.69
C ASP A 242 -15.89 -24.40 2.63
N ALA A 243 -15.79 -23.40 3.50
CA ALA A 243 -14.62 -22.52 3.56
C ALA A 243 -13.35 -23.25 4.05
N GLU A 244 -13.49 -24.30 4.85
CA GLU A 244 -12.36 -25.08 5.39
C GLU A 244 -11.72 -25.97 4.31
N ALA A 245 -12.51 -26.39 3.31
CA ALA A 245 -12.00 -27.13 2.16
C ALA A 245 -11.10 -26.30 1.23
N LEU A 246 -11.07 -24.97 1.37
CA LEU A 246 -10.23 -24.10 0.54
C LEU A 246 -8.75 -24.18 0.94
N PRO A 247 -7.82 -24.25 -0.03
CA PRO A 247 -6.41 -24.35 0.27
C PRO A 247 -5.87 -23.11 1.01
N GLY A 248 -4.86 -23.31 1.84
CA GLY A 248 -4.20 -22.24 2.61
C GLY A 248 -3.02 -21.57 1.90
N ASP A 249 -2.71 -21.95 0.66
CA ASP A 249 -1.56 -21.44 -0.10
C ASP A 249 -2.01 -20.56 -1.28
N ASP A 250 -1.12 -20.39 -2.27
CA ASP A 250 -1.35 -19.59 -3.48
C ASP A 250 -2.35 -20.24 -4.47
N ARG A 251 -2.99 -21.36 -4.10
CA ARG A 251 -4.16 -21.91 -4.77
C ARG A 251 -5.47 -21.37 -4.19
N PHE A 252 -5.43 -20.62 -3.10
CA PHE A 252 -6.63 -20.11 -2.41
C PHE A 252 -7.51 -19.25 -3.31
N VAL A 253 -6.94 -18.20 -3.92
CA VAL A 253 -7.68 -17.26 -4.78
C VAL A 253 -8.34 -17.96 -5.97
N PRO A 254 -7.63 -18.79 -6.79
CA PRO A 254 -8.28 -19.50 -7.89
C PRO A 254 -9.38 -20.46 -7.41
N ALA A 255 -9.14 -21.20 -6.31
CA ALA A 255 -10.14 -22.12 -5.76
C ALA A 255 -11.39 -21.38 -5.29
N LEU A 256 -11.22 -20.24 -4.60
CA LEU A 256 -12.34 -19.40 -4.16
C LEU A 256 -13.14 -18.90 -5.37
N CYS A 257 -12.48 -18.39 -6.41
CA CYS A 257 -13.15 -17.95 -7.63
C CYS A 257 -13.97 -19.07 -8.29
N GLN A 258 -13.41 -20.28 -8.36
CA GLN A 258 -14.08 -21.44 -8.94
C GLN A 258 -15.30 -21.88 -8.13
N VAL A 259 -15.15 -22.01 -6.81
CA VAL A 259 -16.23 -22.46 -5.91
C VAL A 259 -17.37 -21.45 -5.89
N VAL A 260 -17.06 -20.15 -5.81
CA VAL A 260 -18.09 -19.10 -5.86
C VAL A 260 -18.81 -19.11 -7.21
N ALA A 261 -18.08 -19.20 -8.33
CA ALA A 261 -18.69 -19.24 -9.66
C ALA A 261 -19.53 -20.50 -9.91
N ALA A 262 -19.20 -21.62 -9.24
CA ALA A 262 -19.97 -22.85 -9.29
C ALA A 262 -21.22 -22.80 -8.40
N ALA A 263 -21.16 -22.08 -7.28
CA ALA A 263 -22.29 -21.87 -6.39
C ALA A 263 -23.33 -20.92 -7.00
N ASP A 264 -22.86 -19.81 -7.60
CA ASP A 264 -23.71 -18.86 -8.32
C ASP A 264 -22.91 -18.19 -9.45
N SER A 265 -23.28 -18.50 -10.71
CA SER A 265 -22.62 -17.96 -11.89
C SER A 265 -22.97 -16.49 -12.17
N GLU A 266 -24.05 -15.98 -11.59
CA GLU A 266 -24.50 -14.60 -11.79
C GLU A 266 -23.73 -13.62 -10.91
N VAL A 267 -23.16 -14.06 -9.78
CA VAL A 267 -22.37 -13.20 -8.90
C VAL A 267 -21.02 -12.84 -9.56
N PRO A 268 -20.77 -11.55 -9.87
CA PRO A 268 -19.55 -11.17 -10.54
C PRO A 268 -18.34 -11.18 -9.58
N ILE A 269 -17.33 -11.98 -9.89
CA ILE A 269 -16.07 -12.06 -9.14
C ILE A 269 -14.99 -11.21 -9.81
N TYR A 270 -14.31 -10.40 -9.00
CA TYR A 270 -13.22 -9.54 -9.39
C TYR A 270 -12.02 -9.73 -8.48
N VAL A 271 -10.82 -9.56 -9.03
CA VAL A 271 -9.55 -9.59 -8.31
C VAL A 271 -8.87 -8.24 -8.50
N ALA A 272 -8.55 -7.54 -7.42
CA ALA A 272 -7.86 -6.25 -7.51
C ALA A 272 -6.51 -6.39 -8.22
N VAL A 273 -6.10 -5.38 -8.99
CA VAL A 273 -4.80 -5.38 -9.70
C VAL A 273 -3.57 -5.37 -8.78
N THR A 274 -3.81 -5.05 -7.50
CA THR A 274 -2.87 -5.09 -6.38
C THR A 274 -2.61 -6.49 -5.82
N VAL A 275 -3.43 -7.47 -6.17
CA VAL A 275 -3.22 -8.88 -5.79
C VAL A 275 -1.99 -9.41 -6.51
N SER A 276 -1.08 -10.02 -5.75
CA SER A 276 0.24 -10.38 -6.27
C SER A 276 0.17 -11.39 -7.43
N PRO A 277 1.13 -11.36 -8.37
CA PRO A 277 1.24 -12.37 -9.43
C PRO A 277 1.35 -13.80 -8.92
N GLN A 278 1.85 -14.02 -7.69
CA GLN A 278 1.93 -15.35 -7.08
C GLN A 278 0.54 -15.97 -6.91
N GLU A 279 -0.43 -15.15 -6.51
CA GLU A 279 -1.83 -15.55 -6.29
C GLU A 279 -2.58 -15.72 -7.62
N THR A 280 -2.27 -14.91 -8.65
CA THR A 280 -3.06 -14.84 -9.90
C THR A 280 -2.52 -15.67 -11.07
N ARG A 281 -1.22 -15.97 -11.12
CA ARG A 281 -0.57 -16.63 -12.27
C ARG A 281 -1.19 -17.95 -12.72
N ARG A 282 -1.86 -18.68 -11.82
CA ARG A 282 -2.44 -20.02 -12.11
C ARG A 282 -3.71 -19.96 -12.95
N PHE A 283 -4.34 -18.80 -13.04
CA PHE A 283 -5.62 -18.64 -13.71
C PHE A 283 -5.69 -17.30 -14.45
N SER A 284 -4.54 -16.75 -14.84
CA SER A 284 -4.43 -15.48 -15.57
C SER A 284 -5.23 -15.49 -16.87
N ASP A 285 -5.37 -16.64 -17.51
CA ASP A 285 -6.15 -16.79 -18.75
C ASP A 285 -7.66 -16.60 -18.54
N SER A 286 -8.12 -16.58 -17.28
CA SER A 286 -9.49 -16.28 -16.89
C SER A 286 -9.64 -14.89 -16.25
N LEU A 287 -8.58 -14.07 -16.23
CA LEU A 287 -8.57 -12.74 -15.62
C LEU A 287 -8.46 -11.65 -16.69
N TYR A 288 -9.44 -10.76 -16.73
CA TYR A 288 -9.52 -9.72 -17.74
C TYR A 288 -9.53 -8.33 -17.13
N THR A 289 -8.58 -7.48 -17.52
CA THR A 289 -8.45 -6.11 -17.01
C THR A 289 -9.66 -5.26 -17.42
N VAL A 290 -10.46 -4.79 -16.45
CA VAL A 290 -11.58 -3.86 -16.71
C VAL A 290 -11.42 -2.53 -15.97
N GLY A 291 -10.25 -2.27 -15.41
CA GLY A 291 -9.96 -1.10 -14.61
C GLY A 291 -8.84 -1.41 -13.62
N LEU A 292 -9.01 -0.98 -12.38
CA LEU A 292 -8.15 -1.38 -11.25
C LEU A 292 -8.58 -2.73 -10.64
N ALA A 293 -9.38 -3.50 -11.36
CA ALA A 293 -9.71 -4.87 -11.04
C ALA A 293 -9.73 -5.73 -12.31
N TYR A 294 -9.36 -6.99 -12.16
CA TYR A 294 -9.53 -8.04 -13.14
C TYR A 294 -10.91 -8.69 -12.93
N ARG A 295 -11.70 -8.81 -13.99
CA ARG A 295 -12.90 -9.65 -13.99
C ARG A 295 -12.50 -11.11 -14.17
N TYR A 296 -12.97 -11.99 -13.29
CA TYR A 296 -12.82 -13.44 -13.46
C TYR A 296 -13.90 -14.01 -14.39
N ARG A 297 -13.52 -14.54 -15.56
CA ARG A 297 -14.41 -15.21 -16.53
C ARG A 297 -13.71 -16.37 -17.24
N PRO A 298 -14.01 -17.63 -16.90
CA PRO A 298 -13.61 -18.75 -17.75
C PRO A 298 -14.29 -18.64 -19.12
N GLY A 299 -13.53 -18.82 -20.21
CA GLY A 299 -14.11 -18.97 -21.56
C GLY A 299 -14.18 -17.71 -22.45
N GLY A 300 -13.35 -16.69 -22.21
CA GLY A 300 -13.25 -15.51 -23.08
C GLY A 300 -14.16 -14.36 -22.63
N PHE A 301 -13.63 -13.14 -22.68
CA PHE A 301 -14.37 -11.93 -22.31
C PHE A 301 -13.80 -10.70 -23.04
N ASP A 302 -14.64 -9.98 -23.78
CA ASP A 302 -14.26 -8.70 -24.38
C ASP A 302 -14.26 -7.61 -23.29
N ASN A 303 -13.07 -7.36 -22.75
CA ASN A 303 -12.86 -6.42 -21.66
C ASN A 303 -12.60 -4.99 -22.11
N SER A 304 -12.18 -4.76 -23.35
CA SER A 304 -11.73 -3.44 -23.82
C SER A 304 -12.87 -2.42 -23.81
N ARG A 305 -14.08 -2.82 -24.22
CA ARG A 305 -15.27 -1.94 -24.15
C ARG A 305 -15.65 -1.59 -22.71
N VAL A 306 -15.61 -2.56 -21.79
CA VAL A 306 -15.94 -2.35 -20.38
C VAL A 306 -14.90 -1.45 -19.71
N LEU A 307 -13.63 -1.67 -20.03
CA LEU A 307 -12.54 -0.83 -19.56
C LEU A 307 -12.69 0.63 -20.04
N ALA A 308 -13.02 0.83 -21.33
CA ALA A 308 -13.28 2.16 -21.89
C ALA A 308 -14.44 2.86 -21.17
N GLU A 309 -15.55 2.16 -20.93
CA GLU A 309 -16.68 2.73 -20.20
C GLU A 309 -16.31 3.15 -18.77
N ASN A 310 -15.58 2.29 -18.03
CA ASN A 310 -15.15 2.59 -16.68
C ASN A 310 -14.22 3.81 -16.65
N TRP A 311 -13.21 3.84 -17.53
CA TRP A 311 -12.24 4.92 -17.65
C TRP A 311 -12.88 6.26 -18.01
N GLU A 312 -13.73 6.28 -19.04
CA GLU A 312 -14.27 7.52 -19.60
C GLU A 312 -15.42 8.10 -18.79
N LYS A 313 -16.21 7.26 -18.11
CA LYS A 313 -17.48 7.68 -17.50
C LYS A 313 -17.53 7.56 -15.98
N ARG A 314 -16.68 6.73 -15.37
CA ARG A 314 -16.83 6.37 -13.95
C ARG A 314 -15.63 6.79 -13.10
N PHE A 315 -14.43 6.83 -13.66
CA PHE A 315 -13.23 7.08 -12.88
C PHE A 315 -13.04 8.56 -12.53
N ARG A 316 -12.54 8.80 -11.32
CA ARG A 316 -12.01 10.08 -10.85
C ARG A 316 -10.53 10.13 -11.19
N LEU A 317 -10.18 10.95 -12.18
CA LEU A 317 -8.82 10.99 -12.73
C LEU A 317 -8.09 12.30 -12.42
N ASP A 318 -8.77 13.28 -11.81
CA ASP A 318 -8.20 14.61 -11.55
C ASP A 318 -6.95 14.52 -10.68
N TYR A 319 -6.94 13.62 -9.70
CA TYR A 319 -5.80 13.39 -8.81
C TYR A 319 -4.57 12.84 -9.53
N LEU A 320 -4.73 12.18 -10.68
CA LEU A 320 -3.62 11.69 -11.50
C LEU A 320 -3.15 12.75 -12.51
N LYS A 321 -4.06 13.63 -12.94
CA LYS A 321 -3.83 14.57 -14.04
C LYS A 321 -3.31 15.92 -13.59
N HIS A 322 -3.44 16.25 -12.30
CA HIS A 322 -3.14 17.58 -11.82
C HIS A 322 -2.29 17.61 -10.55
N GLY A 323 -1.21 18.39 -10.57
CA GLY A 323 -0.26 18.50 -9.46
C GLY A 323 -0.74 19.27 -8.23
N TRP A 324 -1.98 19.76 -8.18
CA TRP A 324 -2.57 20.28 -6.93
C TRP A 324 -3.05 19.18 -5.99
N TYR A 325 -2.97 17.92 -6.43
CA TYR A 325 -3.03 16.73 -5.60
C TYR A 325 -1.64 16.17 -5.25
N ASP A 326 -0.53 16.80 -5.69
CA ASP A 326 0.82 16.41 -5.28
C ASP A 326 1.02 16.78 -3.79
N GLU A 327 0.36 16.02 -2.93
CA GLU A 327 0.62 16.02 -1.51
C GLU A 327 1.98 15.35 -1.36
N ALA A 328 3.03 16.13 -1.11
CA ALA A 328 4.31 15.65 -0.55
C ALA A 328 4.14 15.07 0.88
N GLY A 329 2.97 14.51 1.15
CA GLY A 329 2.56 13.91 2.40
C GLY A 329 3.12 12.51 2.54
N LEU A 330 2.95 11.97 3.74
CA LEU A 330 3.54 10.70 4.15
C LEU A 330 3.20 9.53 3.20
N SER A 331 2.00 9.54 2.62
CA SER A 331 1.48 8.49 1.74
C SER A 331 1.92 8.58 0.28
N ALA A 332 2.64 9.64 -0.11
CA ALA A 332 3.05 9.84 -1.51
C ALA A 332 3.79 8.64 -2.13
N PRO A 333 4.73 7.95 -1.43
CA PRO A 333 5.40 6.78 -2.00
C PRO A 333 4.43 5.62 -2.30
N VAL A 334 3.43 5.43 -1.44
CA VAL A 334 2.41 4.38 -1.59
C VAL A 334 1.49 4.70 -2.77
N GLU A 335 1.02 5.94 -2.85
CA GLU A 335 0.16 6.41 -3.93
C GLU A 335 0.85 6.30 -5.29
N GLN A 336 2.09 6.77 -5.38
CA GLN A 336 2.89 6.67 -6.60
C GLN A 336 3.04 5.21 -7.03
N GLN A 337 3.33 4.30 -6.10
CA GLN A 337 3.43 2.88 -6.40
C GLN A 337 2.08 2.25 -6.80
N LEU A 338 0.94 2.70 -6.28
CA LEU A 338 -0.37 2.21 -6.73
C LEU A 338 -0.77 2.80 -8.08
N ASN A 339 -0.41 4.05 -8.37
CA ASN A 339 -0.73 4.72 -9.61
C ASN A 339 -0.05 4.06 -10.83
N THR A 340 1.03 3.28 -10.62
CA THR A 340 1.62 2.45 -11.70
C THR A 340 0.61 1.45 -12.27
N ASN A 341 -0.41 1.06 -11.50
CA ASN A 341 -1.43 0.11 -11.94
C ASN A 341 -2.31 0.66 -13.09
N TYR A 342 -2.33 1.98 -13.31
CA TYR A 342 -3.00 2.56 -14.48
C TYR A 342 -2.21 2.38 -15.78
N ILE A 343 -0.91 2.08 -15.74
CA ILE A 343 -0.10 1.96 -16.95
C ILE A 343 -0.64 0.84 -17.84
N ALA A 344 -0.88 -0.36 -17.27
CA ALA A 344 -1.35 -1.51 -18.04
C ALA A 344 -2.72 -1.24 -18.69
N LEU A 345 -3.68 -0.66 -17.96
CA LEU A 345 -5.01 -0.38 -18.51
C LEU A 345 -4.98 0.76 -19.55
N LEU A 346 -4.13 1.77 -19.37
CA LEU A 346 -3.94 2.85 -20.36
C LEU A 346 -3.43 2.31 -21.70
N MET A 347 -2.59 1.29 -21.66
CA MET A 347 -2.09 0.66 -22.88
C MET A 347 -3.15 -0.19 -23.58
N ILE A 348 -4.02 -0.87 -22.83
CA ILE A 348 -5.18 -1.58 -23.41
C ILE A 348 -6.13 -0.57 -24.06
N LEU A 349 -6.40 0.57 -23.39
CA LEU A 349 -7.23 1.64 -23.95
C LEU A 349 -6.61 2.27 -25.20
N GLN A 350 -5.29 2.50 -25.20
CA GLN A 350 -4.58 3.01 -26.36
C GLN A 350 -4.82 2.11 -27.58
N ASP A 351 -4.65 0.80 -27.43
CA ASP A 351 -4.89 -0.18 -28.49
C ASP A 351 -6.38 -0.19 -28.92
N TYR A 352 -7.30 -0.18 -27.97
CA TYR A 352 -8.74 -0.09 -28.22
C TYR A 352 -9.11 1.12 -29.10
N HIS A 353 -8.56 2.30 -28.83
CA HIS A 353 -8.81 3.49 -29.63
C HIS A 353 -8.11 3.46 -31.00
N ARG A 354 -6.91 2.86 -31.11
CA ARG A 354 -6.22 2.68 -32.41
C ARG A 354 -7.03 1.83 -33.37
N GLN A 355 -7.54 0.69 -32.89
CA GLN A 355 -8.36 -0.23 -33.70
C GLN A 355 -9.66 0.43 -34.20
N ARG A 356 -10.11 1.51 -33.55
CA ARG A 356 -11.29 2.29 -33.92
C ARG A 356 -10.97 3.52 -34.78
N GLY A 357 -9.70 3.74 -35.14
CA GLY A 357 -9.25 4.92 -35.88
C GLY A 357 -9.21 6.22 -35.06
N GLU A 358 -9.32 6.15 -33.74
CA GLU A 358 -9.35 7.31 -32.83
C GLU A 358 -7.92 7.73 -32.41
N GLN A 359 -7.09 8.05 -33.40
CA GLN A 359 -5.64 8.22 -33.23
C GLN A 359 -5.24 9.23 -32.15
N SER A 360 -5.85 10.42 -32.13
CA SER A 360 -5.50 11.46 -31.14
C SER A 360 -5.81 11.02 -29.69
N ARG A 361 -6.85 10.22 -29.48
CA ARG A 361 -7.17 9.66 -28.15
C ARG A 361 -6.15 8.61 -27.75
N ALA A 362 -5.79 7.72 -28.67
CA ALA A 362 -4.76 6.71 -28.45
C ALA A 362 -3.39 7.34 -28.11
N GLU A 363 -3.02 8.43 -28.77
CA GLU A 363 -1.79 9.17 -28.47
C GLU A 363 -1.84 9.83 -27.09
N ALA A 364 -2.96 10.46 -26.71
CA ALA A 364 -3.13 11.07 -25.39
C ALA A 364 -3.01 10.03 -24.25
N LEU A 365 -3.63 8.86 -24.40
CA LEU A 365 -3.52 7.75 -23.43
C LEU A 365 -2.08 7.22 -23.33
N GLY A 366 -1.39 7.12 -24.48
CA GLY A 366 0.01 6.74 -24.55
C GLY A 366 0.94 7.71 -23.81
N GLY A 367 0.77 9.01 -24.08
CA GLY A 367 1.50 10.07 -23.39
C GLY A 367 1.24 10.05 -21.88
N PHE A 368 0.00 9.81 -21.47
CA PHE A 368 -0.33 9.75 -20.04
C PHE A 368 0.29 8.54 -19.34
N ALA A 369 0.30 7.36 -19.98
CA ALA A 369 1.01 6.20 -19.45
C ALA A 369 2.51 6.46 -19.30
N GLN A 370 3.11 7.20 -20.23
CA GLN A 370 4.50 7.61 -20.17
C GLN A 370 4.77 8.59 -19.02
N GLU A 371 3.88 9.55 -18.78
CA GLU A 371 3.99 10.48 -17.67
C GLU A 371 3.98 9.75 -16.31
N ILE A 372 3.03 8.82 -16.11
CA ILE A 372 2.97 8.00 -14.89
C ILE A 372 4.24 7.16 -14.74
N ALA A 373 4.72 6.55 -15.82
CA ALA A 373 5.94 5.74 -15.78
C ALA A 373 7.18 6.56 -15.41
N GLN A 374 7.30 7.80 -15.91
CA GLN A 374 8.40 8.71 -15.58
C GLN A 374 8.35 9.16 -14.12
N LYS A 375 7.17 9.55 -13.62
CA LYS A 375 6.98 9.95 -12.22
C LYS A 375 7.32 8.84 -11.22
N THR A 376 7.23 7.58 -11.64
CA THR A 376 7.36 6.40 -10.76
C THR A 376 8.63 5.57 -11.02
N GLY A 377 9.49 5.98 -11.94
CA GLY A 377 10.70 5.22 -12.32
C GLY A 377 10.40 3.87 -13.00
N ARG A 378 9.25 3.73 -13.66
CA ARG A 378 8.75 2.50 -14.30
C ARG A 378 8.86 2.52 -15.82
N GLU A 379 9.68 3.37 -16.42
CA GLU A 379 9.81 3.52 -17.88
C GLU A 379 10.27 2.23 -18.56
N THR A 380 11.10 1.43 -17.89
CA THR A 380 11.56 0.12 -18.40
C THR A 380 10.42 -0.90 -18.48
N GLU A 381 9.44 -0.82 -17.58
CA GLU A 381 8.25 -1.67 -17.59
C GLU A 381 7.32 -1.29 -18.74
N LEU A 382 7.07 0.01 -18.93
CA LEU A 382 6.31 0.54 -20.06
C LEU A 382 6.92 0.11 -21.41
N LYS A 383 8.25 0.23 -21.56
CA LYS A 383 8.96 -0.21 -22.78
C LYS A 383 8.76 -1.71 -23.05
N ARG A 384 8.77 -2.56 -22.02
CA ARG A 384 8.50 -3.99 -22.16
C ARG A 384 7.07 -4.26 -22.61
N TYR A 385 6.10 -3.51 -22.09
CA TYR A 385 4.71 -3.63 -22.49
C TYR A 385 4.50 -3.26 -23.96
N MET A 386 5.04 -2.11 -24.39
CA MET A 386 4.96 -1.65 -25.78
C MET A 386 5.58 -2.65 -26.77
N LYS A 387 6.71 -3.28 -26.41
CA LYS A 387 7.33 -4.32 -27.23
C LYS A 387 6.43 -5.55 -27.41
N ARG A 388 5.65 -5.93 -26.40
CA ARG A 388 4.74 -7.10 -26.48
C ARG A 388 3.51 -6.84 -27.34
N ILE A 389 2.98 -5.62 -27.34
CA ILE A 389 1.87 -5.25 -28.24
C ILE A 389 2.36 -5.31 -29.69
N ASN A 390 3.49 -4.66 -29.99
CA ASN A 390 4.02 -4.58 -31.35
C ASN A 390 4.55 -5.90 -31.93
N GLN A 391 4.53 -6.99 -31.16
CA GLN A 391 4.88 -8.35 -31.62
C GLN A 391 3.64 -9.21 -31.92
N LYS A 392 2.43 -8.70 -31.64
CA LYS A 392 1.15 -9.36 -31.98
C LYS A 392 0.57 -8.87 -33.31
N ASP A 393 1.16 -7.83 -33.89
CA ASP A 393 1.00 -7.39 -35.29
C ASP A 393 2.10 -8.03 -36.14
#